data_AF-M2LT31-F1
#
_entry.id   AF-M2LT31-F1
#
_cell.length_a   1.000
_cell.length_b   1.000
_cell.length_c   1.000
_cell.angle_alpha   90.00
_cell.angle_beta   90.00
_cell.angle_gamma   90.00
#
_symmetry.space_group_name_H-M   'P 1'
#
loop_
_entity.id
_entity.type
_entity.pdbx_description
1 polymer ?
#
loop_
_entity_poly.entity_id
_entity_poly.type
_entity_poly.pdbx_seq_one_letter_code
_entity_poly.pdbx_strand_id
1 'polypeptide(L)'
;MAEPRVRARPHGLYFSQTDLTELLHAFGDPATTTYPTSTQNRTTSNAPLDTTLSTLDELLTTFILETCHAAAQSASYSRRAKIKVDDFKFVLRHDERLLGRVLEQMWKERGIKAERRMFE
;
A
#
# COMPACT_ATOMS: atom_id res chain seq x y z
N MET A 1 -9.76 29.38 8.65
CA MET A 1 -9.51 27.93 8.49
C MET A 1 -9.87 27.59 7.05
N ALA A 2 -8.96 27.01 6.27
CA ALA A 2 -9.29 26.59 4.90
C ALA A 2 -10.10 25.29 4.98
N GLU A 3 -11.29 25.27 4.40
CA GLU A 3 -12.11 24.05 4.37
C GLU A 3 -11.37 22.90 3.67
N PRO A 4 -11.53 21.65 4.14
CA PRO A 4 -10.98 20.48 3.47
C PRO A 4 -11.59 20.39 2.06
N ARG A 5 -10.79 20.67 1.03
CA ARG A 5 -11.26 20.54 -0.35
C ARG A 5 -11.48 19.07 -0.67
N VAL A 6 -12.74 18.67 -0.81
CA VAL A 6 -13.13 17.33 -1.27
C VAL A 6 -12.49 17.09 -2.63
N ARG A 7 -11.60 16.10 -2.72
CA ARG A 7 -11.05 15.63 -3.99
C ARG A 7 -12.08 14.73 -4.64
N ALA A 8 -12.35 14.94 -5.94
CA ALA A 8 -13.19 14.05 -6.71
C ALA A 8 -12.63 12.62 -6.60
N ARG A 9 -13.45 11.69 -6.12
CA ARG A 9 -13.09 10.27 -6.05
C ARG A 9 -13.23 9.71 -7.47
N PRO A 10 -12.23 8.98 -8.00
CA PRO A 10 -12.42 8.28 -9.26
C PRO A 10 -13.58 7.29 -9.11
N HIS A 11 -14.41 7.17 -10.15
CA HIS A 11 -15.40 6.11 -10.22
C HIS A 11 -14.68 4.80 -10.54
N GLY A 12 -14.75 3.83 -9.64
CA GLY A 12 -14.06 2.53 -9.77
C GLY A 12 -13.06 2.29 -8.65
N LEU A 13 -12.09 1.39 -8.91
CA LEU A 13 -11.04 1.03 -7.97
C LEU A 13 -10.10 2.21 -7.70
N TYR A 14 -9.60 2.34 -6.47
CA TYR A 14 -8.58 3.32 -6.11
C TYR A 14 -7.20 2.93 -6.63
N PHE A 15 -6.88 1.64 -6.59
CA PHE A 15 -5.64 1.06 -7.08
C PHE A 15 -5.82 0.51 -8.50
N SER A 16 -4.73 0.48 -9.27
CA SER A 16 -4.77 -0.14 -10.60
C SER A 16 -4.93 -1.66 -10.47
N GLN A 17 -5.67 -2.29 -11.39
CA GLN A 17 -5.80 -3.75 -11.38
C GLN A 17 -4.45 -4.45 -11.53
N THR A 18 -3.51 -3.85 -12.26
CA THR A 18 -2.14 -4.37 -12.40
C THR A 18 -1.44 -4.41 -11.05
N ASP A 19 -1.47 -3.33 -10.27
CA ASP A 19 -0.80 -3.31 -8.96
C ASP A 19 -1.42 -4.33 -7.98
N LEU A 20 -2.76 -4.46 -8.03
CA LEU A 20 -3.48 -5.41 -7.18
C LEU A 20 -3.18 -6.87 -7.56
N THR A 21 -3.09 -7.18 -8.86
CA THR A 21 -2.73 -8.52 -9.34
C THR A 21 -1.28 -8.86 -9.05
N GLU A 22 -0.35 -7.90 -9.22
CA GLU A 22 1.06 -8.08 -8.86
C GLU A 22 1.26 -8.26 -7.36
N LEU A 23 0.50 -7.52 -6.54
CA LEU A 23 0.51 -7.69 -5.09
C LEU A 23 0.06 -9.11 -4.74
N LEU A 24 -1.07 -9.58 -5.27
CA LEU A 24 -1.56 -10.94 -5.03
C LEU A 24 -0.53 -11.99 -5.46
N HIS A 25 0.08 -11.82 -6.64
CA HIS A 25 1.14 -12.70 -7.12
C HIS A 25 2.36 -12.75 -6.19
N ALA A 26 2.79 -11.60 -5.67
CA ALA A 26 3.89 -11.53 -4.70
C ALA A 26 3.60 -12.29 -3.39
N PHE A 27 2.32 -12.46 -3.05
CA PHE A 27 1.85 -13.24 -1.90
C PHE A 27 1.40 -14.67 -2.25
N GLY A 28 1.67 -15.13 -3.46
CA GLY A 28 1.50 -16.53 -3.88
C GLY A 28 0.18 -16.84 -4.61
N ASP A 29 -0.60 -15.82 -4.96
CA ASP A 29 -1.74 -16.01 -5.87
C ASP A 29 -1.21 -16.38 -7.27
N PRO A 30 -1.75 -17.44 -7.92
CA PRO A 30 -1.25 -17.86 -9.23
C PRO A 30 -1.53 -16.78 -10.27
N ALA A 31 -0.53 -15.98 -10.62
CA ALA A 31 -0.61 -15.13 -11.80
C ALA A 31 -0.86 -16.01 -13.03
N THR A 32 -1.55 -15.47 -14.03
CA THR A 32 -1.74 -16.08 -15.35
C THR A 32 -0.38 -16.38 -15.96
N THR A 33 0.18 -17.55 -15.67
CA THR A 33 1.51 -17.92 -16.12
C THR A 33 1.32 -18.89 -17.28
N THR A 34 1.51 -18.40 -18.50
CA THR A 34 1.51 -19.25 -19.70
C THR A 34 2.81 -20.04 -19.73
N TYR A 35 2.83 -21.23 -19.11
CA TYR A 35 3.96 -22.14 -19.25
C TYR A 35 3.85 -22.92 -20.55
N PRO A 36 4.86 -22.88 -21.46
CA PRO A 36 4.90 -23.77 -22.61
C PRO A 36 5.17 -25.20 -22.14
N THR A 37 4.11 -26.00 -21.98
CA THR A 37 4.25 -27.44 -21.67
C THR A 37 4.18 -28.22 -22.98
N SER A 38 5.14 -29.13 -23.22
CA SER A 38 5.36 -29.79 -24.53
C SER A 38 4.24 -30.74 -24.99
N THR A 39 3.18 -30.90 -24.22
CA THR A 39 2.05 -31.76 -24.53
C THR A 39 0.80 -31.07 -24.02
N GLN A 40 0.06 -30.45 -24.96
CA GLN A 40 -1.23 -29.78 -24.77
C GLN A 40 -1.14 -28.39 -24.10
N ASN A 41 -1.59 -27.36 -24.82
CA ASN A 41 -1.83 -25.99 -24.30
C ASN A 41 -2.90 -26.06 -23.20
N ARG A 42 -2.50 -26.36 -21.96
CA ARG A 42 -3.39 -26.24 -20.80
C ARG A 42 -3.29 -24.81 -20.30
N THR A 43 -4.16 -23.94 -20.81
CA THR A 43 -4.36 -22.60 -20.23
C THR A 43 -5.12 -22.74 -18.91
N THR A 44 -4.41 -22.89 -17.80
CA THR A 44 -5.02 -22.65 -16.49
C THR A 44 -5.07 -21.15 -16.29
N SER A 45 -6.16 -20.52 -16.75
CA SER A 45 -6.47 -19.12 -16.50
C SER A 45 -6.79 -18.94 -15.02
N ASN A 46 -5.74 -18.91 -14.19
CA ASN A 46 -5.86 -18.75 -12.75
C ASN A 46 -5.78 -17.27 -12.33
N ALA A 47 -6.15 -16.35 -13.22
CA ALA A 47 -6.24 -14.94 -12.88
C ALA A 47 -7.15 -14.73 -11.65
N PRO A 48 -6.81 -13.81 -10.74
CA PRO A 48 -7.70 -13.50 -9.62
C PRO A 48 -9.06 -13.05 -10.13
N LEU A 49 -10.11 -13.47 -9.44
CA LEU A 49 -11.47 -13.05 -9.76
C LEU A 49 -11.60 -11.53 -9.59
N ASP A 50 -12.43 -10.89 -10.42
CA ASP A 50 -12.71 -9.46 -10.31
C ASP A 50 -13.23 -9.06 -8.92
N THR A 51 -13.98 -9.95 -8.28
CA THR A 51 -14.45 -9.77 -6.89
C THR A 51 -13.29 -9.72 -5.90
N THR A 52 -12.27 -10.57 -6.07
CA THR A 52 -11.06 -10.56 -5.23
C THR A 52 -10.33 -9.22 -5.36
N LEU A 53 -10.17 -8.71 -6.58
CA LEU A 53 -9.53 -7.43 -6.84
C LEU A 53 -10.34 -6.27 -6.24
N SER A 54 -11.66 -6.28 -6.41
CA SER A 54 -12.53 -5.25 -5.84
C SER A 54 -12.54 -5.27 -4.31
N THR A 55 -12.56 -6.45 -3.70
CA THR A 55 -12.51 -6.58 -2.24
C THR A 55 -11.14 -6.14 -1.71
N LEU A 56 -10.05 -6.51 -2.39
CA LEU A 56 -8.70 -6.08 -2.01
C LEU A 56 -8.55 -4.56 -2.07
N ASP A 57 -9.08 -3.91 -3.11
CA ASP A 57 -9.09 -2.44 -3.23
C ASP A 57 -9.83 -1.77 -2.06
N GLU A 58 -11.01 -2.30 -1.71
CA GLU A 58 -11.81 -1.79 -0.59
C GLU A 58 -11.09 -1.97 0.76
N LEU A 59 -10.50 -3.14 0.98
CA LEU A 59 -9.74 -3.44 2.21
C LEU A 59 -8.52 -2.53 2.35
N LEU A 60 -7.73 -2.36 1.29
CA LEU A 60 -6.56 -1.48 1.29
C LEU A 60 -6.95 -0.02 1.50
N THR A 61 -8.02 0.43 0.84
CA THR A 61 -8.53 1.78 0.99
C THR A 61 -8.99 2.04 2.43
N THR A 62 -9.74 1.11 3.00
CA THR A 62 -10.21 1.20 4.39
C THR A 62 -9.04 1.23 5.36
N PHE A 63 -8.09 0.31 5.22
CA PHE A 63 -6.89 0.25 6.05
C PHE A 63 -6.10 1.59 6.04
N ILE A 64 -5.87 2.17 4.87
CA ILE A 64 -5.14 3.44 4.74
C ILE A 64 -5.92 4.59 5.36
N LEU A 65 -7.23 4.67 5.12
CA LEU A 65 -8.08 5.73 5.67
C LEU A 65 -8.11 5.67 7.19
N GLU A 66 -8.38 4.50 7.77
CA GLU A 66 -8.41 4.31 9.22
C GLU A 66 -7.06 4.64 9.86
N THR A 67 -5.96 4.18 9.25
CA THR A 67 -4.60 4.51 9.71
C THR A 67 -4.34 6.02 9.68
N CYS A 68 -4.76 6.72 8.62
CA CYS A 68 -4.62 8.18 8.52
C CYS A 68 -5.48 8.91 9.55
N HIS A 69 -6.71 8.44 9.81
CA HIS A 69 -7.57 9.01 10.84
C HIS A 69 -6.96 8.85 12.24
N ALA A 70 -6.43 7.66 12.56
CA ALA A 70 -5.75 7.43 13.83
C ALA A 70 -4.47 8.30 13.96
N ALA A 71 -3.71 8.48 12.88
CA ALA A 71 -2.54 9.35 12.88
C ALA A 71 -2.93 10.84 13.05
N ALA A 72 -4.03 11.27 12.44
CA ALA A 72 -4.58 12.61 12.63
C ALA A 72 -5.05 12.84 14.07
N GLN A 73 -5.64 11.83 14.72
CA GLN A 73 -6.01 11.87 16.14
C GLN A 73 -4.76 11.98 17.03
N SER A 74 -3.70 11.21 16.75
CA SER A 74 -2.40 11.32 17.44
C SER A 74 -1.81 12.74 17.33
N ALA A 75 -1.81 13.31 16.12
CA ALA A 75 -1.33 14.67 15.89
C ALA A 75 -2.17 15.71 16.66
N SER A 76 -3.49 15.56 16.63
CA SER A 76 -4.44 16.43 17.31
C SER A 76 -4.29 16.38 18.83
N TYR A 77 -4.04 15.20 19.40
CA TYR A 77 -3.74 15.04 20.82
C TYR A 77 -2.47 15.82 21.23
N SER A 78 -1.49 15.91 20.32
CA SER A 78 -0.30 16.74 20.48
C SER A 78 -0.52 18.22 20.13
N ARG A 79 -1.78 18.68 19.95
CA ARG A 79 -2.16 20.03 19.52
C ARG A 79 -1.54 20.46 18.18
N ARG A 80 -1.28 19.51 17.28
CA ARG A 80 -0.72 19.75 15.95
C ARG A 80 -1.78 19.49 14.88
N ALA A 81 -1.92 20.43 13.94
CA ALA A 81 -2.72 20.22 12.73
C ALA A 81 -1.96 19.39 11.67
N LYS A 82 -0.62 19.43 11.69
CA LYS A 82 0.23 18.71 10.74
C LYS A 82 0.58 17.32 11.28
N ILE A 83 0.23 16.31 10.48
CA ILE A 83 0.62 14.91 10.70
C ILE A 83 2.10 14.73 10.37
N LYS A 84 2.82 14.01 11.23
CA LYS A 84 4.23 13.65 11.08
C LYS A 84 4.38 12.14 10.96
N VAL A 85 5.55 11.69 10.52
CA VAL A 85 5.85 10.25 10.43
C VAL A 85 5.77 9.57 11.80
N ASP A 86 6.12 10.27 12.88
CA ASP A 86 6.03 9.71 14.23
C ASP A 86 4.58 9.43 14.67
N ASP A 87 3.59 10.13 14.11
CA ASP A 87 2.18 9.81 14.37
C ASP A 87 1.81 8.44 13.78
N PHE A 88 2.34 8.11 12.58
CA PHE A 88 2.16 6.77 11.99
C PHE A 88 2.92 5.69 12.77
N LYS A 89 4.14 5.97 13.25
CA LYS A 89 4.86 5.03 14.12
C LYS A 89 4.08 4.73 15.40
N PHE A 90 3.46 5.75 15.98
CA PHE A 90 2.62 5.58 17.17
C PHE A 90 1.39 4.74 16.89
N VAL A 91 0.70 4.95 15.75
CA VAL A 91 -0.45 4.14 15.35
C VAL A 91 -0.05 2.67 15.14
N LEU A 92 1.07 2.43 14.48
CA LEU A 92 1.56 1.08 14.15
C LEU A 92 2.28 0.37 15.31
N ARG A 93 2.38 0.98 16.50
CA ARG A 93 3.19 0.47 17.63
C ARG A 93 2.80 -0.93 18.12
N HIS A 94 1.57 -1.36 17.85
CA HIS A 94 1.04 -2.66 18.26
C HIS A 94 1.27 -3.76 17.21
N ASP A 95 1.67 -3.40 15.99
CA ASP A 95 2.08 -4.35 14.95
C ASP A 95 3.59 -4.18 14.72
N GLU A 96 4.38 -4.88 15.53
CA GLU A 96 5.84 -4.81 15.50
C GLU A 96 6.43 -5.19 14.13
N ARG A 97 5.78 -6.13 13.41
CA ARG A 97 6.26 -6.60 12.11
C ARG A 97 6.04 -5.54 11.04
N LEU A 98 4.86 -4.94 10.99
CA LEU A 98 4.57 -3.87 10.04
C LEU A 98 5.39 -2.62 10.37
N LEU A 99 5.49 -2.25 11.65
CA LEU A 99 6.33 -1.12 12.07
C LEU A 99 7.79 -1.33 11.69
N GLY A 100 8.34 -2.54 11.91
CA GLY A 100 9.69 -2.89 11.50
C GLY A 100 9.93 -2.70 10.01
N ARG A 101 9.02 -3.19 9.15
CA ARG A 101 9.09 -3.01 7.69
C ARG A 101 9.04 -1.53 7.29
N VAL A 102 8.18 -0.73 7.93
CA VAL A 102 8.08 0.72 7.66
C VAL A 102 9.39 1.42 8.02
N LEU A 103 9.97 1.11 9.19
CA LEU A 103 11.24 1.69 9.63
C LEU A 103 12.39 1.31 8.71
N GLU A 104 12.47 0.05 8.29
CA GLU A 104 13.47 -0.43 7.33
C GLU A 104 13.37 0.34 6.00
N GLN A 105 12.16 0.52 5.48
CA GLN A 105 11.95 1.25 4.23
C GLN A 105 12.38 2.72 4.34
N MET A 106 12.09 3.38 5.47
CA MET A 106 12.55 4.75 5.73
C MET A 106 14.08 4.85 5.81
N TRP A 107 14.74 3.82 6.37
CA TRP A 107 16.20 3.77 6.44
C TRP A 107 16.83 3.60 5.06
N LYS A 108 16.28 2.71 4.23
CA LYS A 108 16.70 2.51 2.84
C LYS A 108 16.58 3.80 2.03
N GLU A 109 15.44 4.49 2.12
CA GLU A 109 15.23 5.77 1.42
C GLU A 109 16.27 6.83 1.82
N ARG A 110 16.62 6.90 3.10
CA ARG A 110 17.67 7.81 3.59
C ARG A 110 19.03 7.46 3.01
N GLY A 111 19.39 6.17 2.96
CA GLY A 111 20.64 5.70 2.35
C GLY A 111 20.75 6.10 0.88
N ILE A 112 19.71 5.77 0.09
CA ILE A 112 19.66 6.12 -1.34
C ILE A 112 19.81 7.63 -1.57
N LYS A 113 19.17 8.46 -0.74
CA LYS A 113 19.30 9.93 -0.84
C LYS A 113 20.70 10.41 -0.48
N ALA A 114 21.38 9.78 0.48
CA ALA A 114 22.74 10.14 0.85
C ALA A 114 23.74 9.75 -0.27
N GLU A 115 23.60 8.55 -0.83
CA GLU A 115 24.43 8.07 -1.94
C GLU A 115 24.29 8.95 -3.18
N ARG A 116 23.06 9.35 -3.55
CA ARG A 116 22.83 10.25 -4.68
C ARG A 116 23.56 11.59 -4.53
N ARG A 117 23.61 12.14 -3.32
CA ARG A 117 24.33 13.41 -3.04
C ARG A 117 25.85 13.28 -3.13
N MET A 118 26.40 12.07 -3.05
CA MET A 118 27.85 11.87 -3.17
C MET A 118 28.30 11.85 -4.64
N PHE A 119 27.35 11.69 -5.58
CA PHE A 119 27.59 11.67 -7.02
C PHE A 119 27.22 12.99 -7.73
N GLU A 120 26.64 13.96 -7.00
CA GLU A 120 26.41 15.34 -7.44
C GLU A 120 27.54 16.26 -6.96
#